data_AF-A0A1D6HQ00-F1
#
_entry.id   AF-A0A1D6HQ00-F1
#
_cell.length_a   1.000
_cell.length_b   1.000
_cell.length_c   1.000
_cell.angle_alpha   90.00
_cell.angle_beta   90.00
_cell.angle_gamma   90.00
#
_symmetry.space_group_name_H-M   'P 1'
#
loop_
_entity.id
_entity.type
_entity.pdbx_description
1 polymer ?
#
loop_
_entity_poly.entity_id
_entity_poly.type
_entity_poly.pdbx_seq_one_letter_code
_entity_poly.pdbx_strand_id
1 'polypeptide(L)'
;MEGDGTNLDAAIESLLNVEKQMRLAGDVAGTRKAVIDIVELCYKAGAWKTLNDQIVLLSKRRGQLKQAITAMVQKAMEYIDLTPGIDTSIELIKTLSSVSAGKIYVEIERARLIKRLAKIKEEQGQIYEAADLMQEVAVSLPRTIIEDM
;
A
#
# COMPACT_ATOMS: atom_id res chain seq x y z
N MET A 1 -4.82 22.63 19.53
CA MET A 1 -4.11 22.22 18.30
C MET A 1 -5.10 21.45 17.44
N GLU A 2 -5.89 22.14 16.62
CA GLU A 2 -6.92 21.54 15.74
C GLU A 2 -6.74 21.97 14.26
N GLY A 3 -5.62 22.64 13.93
CA GLY A 3 -5.42 23.27 12.62
C GLY A 3 -4.76 22.41 11.53
N ASP A 4 -3.96 21.41 11.90
CA ASP A 4 -3.13 20.68 10.92
C ASP A 4 -3.91 19.54 10.22
N GLY A 5 -4.82 18.88 10.93
CA GLY A 5 -5.65 17.80 10.36
C GLY A 5 -6.65 18.29 9.31
N THR A 6 -7.30 19.44 9.56
CA THR A 6 -8.27 20.02 8.63
C THR A 6 -7.62 20.46 7.31
N ASN A 7 -6.37 20.91 7.35
CA ASN A 7 -5.62 21.28 6.14
C ASN A 7 -5.21 20.03 5.34
N LEU A 8 -4.77 18.98 6.02
CA LEU A 8 -4.45 17.70 5.38
C LEU A 8 -5.67 17.11 4.65
N ASP A 9 -6.83 17.06 5.31
CA ASP A 9 -8.05 16.51 4.72
C ASP A 9 -8.49 17.29 3.48
N ALA A 10 -8.46 18.64 3.55
CA ALA A 10 -8.77 19.50 2.41
C ALA A 10 -7.79 19.30 1.24
N ALA A 11 -6.49 19.13 1.53
CA ALA A 11 -5.48 18.87 0.51
C ALA A 11 -5.66 17.48 -0.14
N ILE A 12 -5.99 16.45 0.65
CA ILE A 12 -6.33 15.12 0.15
C ILE A 12 -7.58 15.19 -0.73
N GLU A 13 -8.63 15.89 -0.31
CA GLU A 13 -9.86 16.04 -1.09
C GLU A 13 -9.59 16.72 -2.45
N SER A 14 -8.76 17.76 -2.46
CA SER A 14 -8.31 18.41 -3.68
C SER A 14 -7.61 17.44 -4.64
N LEU A 15 -6.66 16.64 -4.13
CA LEU A 15 -5.96 15.63 -4.94
C LEU A 15 -6.88 14.49 -5.40
N LEU A 16 -7.87 14.08 -4.59
CA LEU A 16 -8.87 13.09 -4.97
C LEU A 16 -9.76 13.59 -6.12
N ASN A 17 -10.04 14.89 -6.17
CA ASN A 17 -10.75 15.52 -7.28
C ASN A 17 -9.89 15.54 -8.56
N VAL A 18 -8.59 15.87 -8.44
CA VAL A 18 -7.64 15.78 -9.56
C VAL A 18 -7.53 14.36 -10.08
N GLU A 19 -7.33 13.38 -9.20
CA GLU A 19 -7.30 11.94 -9.56
C GLU A 19 -8.56 11.56 -10.35
N LYS A 20 -9.73 11.95 -9.86
CA LYS A 20 -11.01 11.63 -10.52
C LYS A 20 -11.08 12.23 -11.92
N GLN A 21 -10.69 13.49 -12.08
CA GLN A 21 -10.69 14.16 -13.38
C GLN A 21 -9.73 13.48 -14.36
N MET A 22 -8.49 13.24 -13.96
CA MET A 22 -7.48 12.60 -14.82
C MET A 22 -7.90 11.19 -15.22
N ARG A 23 -8.45 10.42 -14.27
CA ARG A 23 -8.91 9.05 -14.52
C ARG A 23 -10.08 9.01 -15.50
N LEU A 24 -11.05 9.91 -15.35
CA LEU A 24 -12.18 10.00 -16.28
C LEU A 24 -11.77 10.51 -17.67
N ALA A 25 -10.70 11.31 -17.75
CA ALA A 25 -10.10 11.74 -19.00
C ALA A 25 -9.21 10.67 -19.67
N GLY A 26 -8.96 9.54 -19.00
CA GLY A 26 -8.05 8.51 -19.49
C GLY A 26 -6.56 8.89 -19.39
N ASP A 27 -6.22 9.95 -18.66
CA ASP A 27 -4.83 10.35 -18.44
C ASP A 27 -4.18 9.43 -17.39
N VAL A 28 -3.46 8.43 -17.88
CA VAL A 28 -2.76 7.45 -17.05
C VAL A 28 -1.66 8.11 -16.20
N ALA A 29 -0.91 9.05 -16.78
CA ALA A 29 0.21 9.68 -16.09
C ALA A 29 -0.29 10.62 -14.98
N GLY A 30 -1.30 11.44 -15.28
CA GLY A 30 -1.96 12.30 -14.31
C GLY A 30 -2.62 11.52 -13.18
N THR A 31 -3.33 10.42 -13.51
CA THR A 31 -3.96 9.55 -12.49
C THR A 31 -2.91 8.93 -11.57
N ARG A 32 -1.84 8.37 -12.13
CA ARG A 32 -0.74 7.78 -11.36
C ARG A 32 -0.10 8.82 -10.43
N LYS A 33 0.18 10.01 -10.96
CA LYS A 33 0.79 11.09 -10.19
C LYS A 33 -0.11 11.52 -9.03
N ALA A 34 -1.40 11.78 -9.27
CA ALA A 34 -2.32 12.20 -8.23
C ALA A 34 -2.43 11.15 -7.10
N VAL A 35 -2.45 9.87 -7.43
CA VAL A 35 -2.45 8.79 -6.44
C VAL A 35 -1.16 8.74 -5.63
N ILE A 36 0.01 8.90 -6.26
CA ILE A 36 1.30 8.99 -5.56
C ILE A 36 1.32 10.21 -4.63
N ASP A 37 0.88 11.36 -5.11
CA ASP A 37 0.87 12.62 -4.36
C ASP A 37 0.01 12.51 -3.10
N ILE A 38 -1.13 11.81 -3.15
CA ILE A 38 -1.99 11.54 -1.96
C ILE A 38 -1.22 10.73 -0.91
N VAL A 39 -0.57 9.63 -1.31
CA VAL A 39 0.18 8.78 -0.37
C VAL A 39 1.37 9.54 0.21
N GLU A 40 2.12 10.27 -0.62
CA GLU A 40 3.26 11.07 -0.20
C GLU A 40 2.85 12.20 0.76
N LEU A 41 1.71 12.83 0.52
CA LEU A 41 1.14 13.86 1.40
C LEU A 41 0.84 13.28 2.80
N CYS A 42 0.17 12.12 2.86
CA CYS A 42 -0.13 11.46 4.14
C CYS A 42 1.15 11.04 4.87
N TYR A 43 2.14 10.53 4.15
CA TYR A 43 3.45 10.15 4.69
C TYR A 43 4.18 11.37 5.29
N LYS A 44 4.28 12.48 4.54
CA LYS A 44 4.94 13.72 5.00
C LYS A 44 4.28 14.31 6.24
N ALA A 45 2.97 14.15 6.37
CA ALA A 45 2.22 14.57 7.55
C ALA A 45 2.34 13.60 8.73
N GLY A 46 2.98 12.43 8.57
CA GLY A 46 3.01 11.37 9.58
C GLY A 46 1.65 10.72 9.84
N ALA A 47 0.67 10.94 8.96
CA ALA A 47 -0.72 10.52 9.13
C ALA A 47 -0.94 9.09 8.61
N TRP A 48 -0.29 8.10 9.25
CA TRP A 48 -0.25 6.71 8.80
C TRP A 48 -1.63 6.04 8.71
N LYS A 49 -2.52 6.34 9.65
CA LYS A 49 -3.90 5.86 9.60
C LYS A 49 -4.63 6.39 8.36
N THR A 50 -4.54 7.70 8.13
CA THR A 50 -5.11 8.35 6.95
C THR A 50 -4.49 7.79 5.66
N LEU A 51 -3.18 7.52 5.64
CA LEU A 51 -2.50 6.88 4.52
C LEU A 51 -3.11 5.51 4.21
N ASN A 52 -3.33 4.66 5.22
CA ASN A 52 -3.97 3.36 5.05
C ASN A 52 -5.40 3.51 4.52
N ASP A 53 -6.18 4.45 5.06
CA ASP A 53 -7.55 4.72 4.63
C ASP A 53 -7.61 5.14 3.16
N GLN A 54 -6.70 6.02 2.72
CA GLN A 54 -6.63 6.45 1.31
C GLN A 54 -6.20 5.32 0.38
N ILE A 55 -5.27 4.46 0.79
CA ILE A 55 -4.87 3.26 0.04
C ILE A 55 -6.08 2.33 -0.16
N VAL A 56 -6.83 2.05 0.90
CA VAL A 56 -8.02 1.21 0.82
C VAL A 56 -9.06 1.84 -0.11
N LEU A 57 -9.33 3.14 0.05
CA LEU A 57 -10.30 3.88 -0.75
C LEU A 57 -9.96 3.86 -2.25
N LEU A 58 -8.72 4.17 -2.60
CA LEU A 58 -8.26 4.21 -4.00
C LEU A 58 -8.23 2.80 -4.61
N SER A 59 -7.87 1.78 -3.83
CA SER A 59 -7.81 0.39 -4.30
C SER A 59 -9.17 -0.23 -4.60
N LYS A 60 -10.24 0.25 -3.94
CA LYS A 60 -11.64 -0.19 -4.10
C LYS A 60 -12.44 0.69 -5.07
N ARG A 61 -11.84 1.78 -5.58
CA ARG A 61 -12.51 2.72 -6.48
C ARG A 61 -12.86 2.05 -7.82
N ARG A 62 -14.15 2.07 -8.18
CA ARG A 62 -14.63 1.50 -9.44
C ARG A 62 -13.99 2.21 -10.63
N GLY A 63 -13.38 1.44 -11.53
CA GLY A 63 -12.71 1.97 -12.72
C GLY A 63 -11.34 2.58 -12.46
N GLN A 64 -10.71 2.28 -11.32
CA GLN A 64 -9.31 2.66 -11.08
C GLN A 64 -8.37 1.93 -12.06
N LEU A 65 -7.31 2.62 -12.48
CA LEU A 65 -6.29 2.11 -13.38
C LEU A 65 -5.33 1.16 -12.65
N LYS A 66 -5.00 0.03 -13.28
CA LYS A 66 -4.04 -0.96 -12.74
C LYS A 66 -2.70 -0.29 -12.44
N GLN A 67 -2.22 0.55 -13.36
CA GLN A 67 -0.97 1.29 -13.23
C GLN A 67 -0.96 2.26 -12.03
N ALA A 68 -2.11 2.86 -11.71
CA ALA A 68 -2.24 3.73 -10.54
C ALA A 68 -2.18 2.91 -9.23
N ILE A 69 -2.85 1.76 -9.18
CA ILE A 69 -2.78 0.84 -8.02
C ILE A 69 -1.36 0.32 -7.83
N THR A 70 -0.70 -0.17 -8.88
CA THR A 70 0.69 -0.63 -8.81
C THR A 70 1.61 0.46 -8.27
N ALA A 71 1.52 1.67 -8.82
CA ALA A 71 2.33 2.79 -8.38
C ALA A 71 2.07 3.19 -6.93
N MET A 72 0.80 3.17 -6.50
CA MET A 72 0.42 3.43 -5.11
C MET A 72 1.04 2.42 -4.15
N VAL A 73 0.91 1.12 -4.46
CA VAL A 73 1.44 0.04 -3.63
C VAL A 73 2.96 0.13 -3.54
N GLN A 74 3.63 0.26 -4.68
CA GLN A 74 5.09 0.39 -4.73
C GLN A 74 5.57 1.60 -3.95
N LYS A 75 4.91 2.75 -4.10
CA LYS A 75 5.29 3.96 -3.37
C LYS A 75 5.12 3.81 -1.86
N ALA A 76 4.00 3.26 -1.41
CA ALA A 76 3.75 3.01 0.00
C ALA A 76 4.71 1.98 0.60
N MET A 77 5.19 1.01 -0.17
CA MET A 77 6.20 0.04 0.28
C MET A 77 7.54 0.71 0.63
N GLU A 78 7.91 1.81 -0.02
CA GLU A 78 9.13 2.58 0.31
C GLU A 78 9.09 3.15 1.74
N TYR A 79 7.89 3.31 2.31
CA TYR A 79 7.70 3.92 3.62
C TYR A 79 7.66 2.93 4.79
N ILE A 80 7.63 1.61 4.53
CA ILE A 80 7.51 0.57 5.56
C ILE A 80 8.67 0.63 6.55
N ASP A 81 9.87 0.89 6.07
CA ASP A 81 11.09 0.93 6.89
C ASP A 81 11.32 2.33 7.51
N LEU A 82 10.43 3.29 7.17
CA LEU A 82 10.45 4.69 7.63
C LEU A 82 9.32 5.00 8.63
N THR A 83 8.51 4.00 9.00
CA THR A 83 7.46 4.21 10.00
C THR A 83 8.06 4.45 11.39
N PRO A 84 7.36 5.14 12.30
CA PRO A 84 7.87 5.44 13.63
C PRO A 84 7.96 4.21 14.56
N GLY A 85 7.40 3.06 14.17
CA GLY A 85 7.36 1.89 15.03
C GLY A 85 6.83 0.63 14.35
N ILE A 86 7.15 -0.52 14.94
CA ILE A 86 6.87 -1.84 14.36
C ILE A 86 5.38 -2.07 14.14
N ASP A 87 4.50 -1.58 15.04
CA ASP A 87 3.06 -1.70 14.90
C ASP A 87 2.53 -0.96 13.67
N THR A 88 3.06 0.25 13.41
CA THR A 88 2.72 1.04 12.22
C THR A 88 3.23 0.38 10.94
N SER A 89 4.44 -0.18 10.95
CA SER A 89 4.94 -0.99 9.83
C SER A 89 4.05 -2.20 9.56
N ILE A 90 3.66 -2.94 10.60
CA ILE A 90 2.77 -4.11 10.48
C ILE A 90 1.40 -3.70 9.91
N GLU A 91 0.82 -2.60 10.37
CA GLU A 91 -0.48 -2.12 9.88
C GLU A 91 -0.42 -1.71 8.40
N LEU A 92 0.63 -1.00 7.99
CA LEU A 92 0.85 -0.64 6.59
C LEU A 92 1.05 -1.89 5.72
N ILE A 93 1.86 -2.86 6.17
CA ILE A 93 2.08 -4.12 5.46
C ILE A 93 0.76 -4.89 5.28
N LYS A 94 -0.05 -5.01 6.34
CA LYS A 94 -1.35 -5.67 6.29
C LYS A 94 -2.30 -4.98 5.31
N THR A 95 -2.35 -3.65 5.33
CA THR A 95 -3.17 -2.85 4.41
C THR A 95 -2.76 -3.11 2.97
N LEU A 96 -1.45 -3.02 2.67
CA LEU A 96 -0.91 -3.25 1.33
C LEU A 96 -1.12 -4.68 0.84
N SER A 97 -0.96 -5.68 1.71
CA SER A 97 -1.23 -7.09 1.39
C SER A 97 -2.71 -7.32 1.07
N SER A 98 -3.62 -6.73 1.86
CA SER A 98 -5.06 -6.82 1.65
C SER A 98 -5.50 -6.19 0.34
N VAL A 99 -5.03 -4.98 0.04
CA VAL A 99 -5.42 -4.31 -1.22
C VAL A 99 -4.78 -4.93 -2.46
N SER A 100 -3.70 -5.71 -2.30
CA SER A 100 -3.04 -6.42 -3.40
C SER A 100 -3.60 -7.83 -3.64
N ALA A 101 -4.34 -8.38 -2.67
CA ALA A 101 -4.90 -9.72 -2.77
C ALA A 101 -5.83 -9.86 -3.99
N GLY A 102 -5.60 -10.91 -4.79
CA GLY A 102 -6.40 -11.23 -5.99
C GLY A 102 -6.11 -10.34 -7.19
N LYS A 103 -5.04 -9.54 -7.15
CA LYS A 103 -4.61 -8.67 -8.25
C LYS A 103 -3.30 -9.18 -8.84
N ILE A 104 -3.42 -10.01 -9.88
CA ILE A 104 -2.29 -10.66 -10.60
C ILE A 104 -1.13 -9.67 -10.91
N TYR A 105 -1.45 -8.42 -11.22
CA TYR A 105 -0.48 -7.39 -11.60
C TYR A 105 0.29 -6.77 -10.42
N VAL A 106 0.02 -7.17 -9.18
CA VAL A 106 0.77 -6.78 -7.95
C VAL A 106 1.05 -7.97 -7.02
N GLU A 107 0.97 -9.20 -7.53
CA GLU A 107 1.23 -10.40 -6.70
C GLU A 107 2.69 -10.47 -6.23
N ILE A 108 3.64 -9.92 -7.00
CA ILE A 108 5.06 -9.86 -6.59
C ILE A 108 5.22 -8.93 -5.38
N GLU A 109 4.61 -7.74 -5.43
CA GLU A 109 4.58 -6.80 -4.31
C GLU A 109 3.94 -7.46 -3.08
N ARG A 110 2.82 -8.17 -3.28
CA ARG A 110 2.14 -8.90 -2.21
C ARG A 110 3.03 -9.94 -1.56
N ALA A 111 3.70 -10.78 -2.34
CA ALA A 111 4.60 -11.80 -1.81
C ALA A 111 5.77 -11.18 -1.02
N ARG A 112 6.31 -10.05 -1.48
CA ARG A 112 7.36 -9.31 -0.74
C ARG A 112 6.84 -8.79 0.60
N LEU A 113 5.62 -8.26 0.64
CA LEU A 113 4.97 -7.80 1.86
C LEU A 113 4.76 -8.93 2.86
N ILE A 114 4.27 -10.08 2.41
CA ILE A 114 4.05 -11.24 3.28
C ILE A 114 5.38 -11.79 3.83
N LYS A 115 6.42 -11.89 2.99
CA LYS A 115 7.77 -12.28 3.43
C LYS A 115 8.32 -11.35 4.51
N ARG A 116 8.14 -10.03 4.35
CA ARG A 116 8.51 -9.05 5.39
C ARG A 116 7.72 -9.25 6.67
N LEU A 117 6.40 -9.45 6.58
CA LEU A 117 5.57 -9.69 7.76
C LEU A 117 5.95 -10.98 8.49
N ALA A 118 6.21 -12.07 7.76
CA ALA A 118 6.65 -13.33 8.32
C ALA A 118 7.98 -13.18 9.07
N LYS A 119 8.93 -12.44 8.51
CA LYS A 119 10.20 -12.14 9.18
C LYS A 119 9.99 -11.35 10.50
N ILE A 120 9.14 -10.33 10.48
CA ILE A 120 8.79 -9.58 11.70
C ILE A 120 8.19 -10.51 12.76
N LYS A 121 7.30 -11.42 12.35
CA LYS A 121 6.66 -12.41 13.24
C LYS A 121 7.66 -13.41 13.80
N GLU A 122 8.60 -13.88 13.00
CA GLU A 122 9.69 -14.76 13.42
C GLU A 122 10.57 -14.07 14.47
N GLU A 123 10.96 -12.82 14.24
CA GLU A 123 11.76 -12.01 15.19
C GLU A 123 11.02 -11.76 16.52
N GLN A 124 9.68 -11.76 16.50
CA GLN A 124 8.82 -11.69 17.68
C GLN A 124 8.60 -13.05 18.36
N GLY A 125 9.22 -14.13 17.87
CA GLY A 125 9.04 -15.49 18.37
C GLY A 125 7.72 -16.15 17.96
N GLN A 126 6.94 -15.53 17.06
CA GLN A 126 5.66 -16.03 16.57
C GLN A 126 5.85 -16.96 15.36
N ILE A 127 6.60 -18.04 15.57
CA ILE A 127 7.07 -18.94 14.50
C ILE A 127 5.93 -19.57 13.70
N TYR A 128 4.83 -19.97 14.36
CA TYR A 128 3.68 -20.57 13.69
C TYR A 128 2.98 -19.57 12.74
N GLU A 129 2.76 -18.33 13.21
CA GLU A 129 2.17 -17.29 12.36
C GLU A 129 3.07 -16.94 11.17
N ALA A 130 4.39 -16.92 11.38
CA ALA A 130 5.36 -16.70 10.32
C ALA A 130 5.31 -17.82 9.25
N ALA A 131 5.22 -19.08 9.69
CA ALA A 131 5.14 -20.23 8.80
C ALA A 131 3.84 -20.23 7.98
N ASP A 132 2.69 -19.94 8.60
CA ASP A 132 1.39 -19.86 7.91
C ASP A 132 1.40 -18.79 6.79
N LEU A 133 1.97 -17.62 7.09
CA LEU A 133 2.14 -16.55 6.11
C LEU A 133 3.01 -16.98 4.92
N MET A 134 4.12 -17.67 5.18
CA MET A 134 5.03 -18.13 4.11
C MET A 134 4.41 -19.24 3.24
N GLN A 135 3.56 -20.08 3.82
CA GLN A 135 2.82 -21.09 3.06
C GLN A 135 1.86 -20.44 2.05
N GLU A 136 1.22 -19.33 2.42
CA GLU A 136 0.33 -18.59 1.52
C GLU A 136 1.09 -18.08 0.28
N VAL A 137 2.30 -17.53 0.47
CA VAL A 137 3.15 -17.07 -0.64
C VAL A 137 3.52 -18.21 -1.57
N ALA A 138 3.91 -19.36 -1.00
CA ALA A 138 4.35 -20.53 -1.76
C ALA A 138 3.27 -21.10 -2.70
N VAL A 139 1.99 -20.91 -2.38
CA VAL A 139 0.86 -21.30 -3.23
C VAL A 139 0.57 -20.26 -4.32
N SER A 140 0.82 -18.98 -4.04
CA SER A 140 0.46 -17.86 -4.91
C SER A 140 1.42 -17.64 -6.09
N LEU A 141 2.69 -18.03 -5.98
CA LEU A 141 3.72 -17.79 -6.98
C LEU A 141 4.45 -19.08 -7.42
N PRO A 142 4.87 -19.17 -8.69
CA PRO A 142 5.76 -20.24 -9.15
C PRO A 142 7.04 -20.29 -8.32
N ARG A 143 7.53 -21.50 -8.07
CA ARG A 143 8.76 -21.75 -7.30
C ARG A 143 9.97 -20.93 -7.78
N THR A 144 10.11 -20.77 -9.10
CA THR A 144 11.21 -19.98 -9.70
C THR A 144 11.17 -18.52 -9.29
N ILE A 145 9.99 -17.92 -9.13
CA ILE A 145 9.85 -16.53 -8.69
C ILE A 145 10.15 -16.40 -7.20
N ILE A 146 9.80 -17.42 -6.40
CA ILE A 146 10.05 -17.43 -4.96
C ILE A 146 11.56 -17.51 -4.67
N GLU A 147 12.32 -18.25 -5.47
CA GLU A 147 13.77 -18.41 -5.31
C GLU A 147 14.55 -17.12 -5.64
N ASP A 148 14.00 -16.24 -6.50
CA ASP A 148 14.61 -14.96 -6.89
C ASP A 148 14.24 -13.77 -5.96
N MET A 149 13.37 -14.00 -4.97
CA MET A 149 12.86 -12.99 -4.02
C MET A 149 13.52 -13.08 -2.66
#